data_AF-A0A951CTU4-F1
#
_entry.id   AF-A0A951CTU4-F1
#
_cell.length_a   1.000
_cell.length_b   1.000
_cell.length_c   1.000
_cell.angle_alpha   90.00
_cell.angle_beta   90.00
_cell.angle_gamma   90.00
#
_symmetry.space_group_name_H-M   'P 1'
#
loop_
_entity.id
_entity.type
_entity.pdbx_description
1 polymer ?
#
loop_
_entity_poly.entity_id
_entity_poly.type
_entity_poly.pdbx_seq_one_letter_code
_entity_poly.pdbx_strand_id
1 'polypeptide(L)'
;MRYSASKLILVFGMVLIWAALLTAQKPKKNEDEATRTLQGLVTDAAEKPVQDAVVQLKDLRTLQIRSYLTKEDGTYHFAGLKTDTDYQVKAAMGDLASGTKTLSVFDSRKIATINLKLDKKESRD
;
A
#
# COMPACT_ATOMS: atom_id res chain seq x y z
N MET A 1 -38.06 -59.84 -0.42
CA MET A 1 -37.42 -60.15 -1.72
C MET A 1 -38.27 -59.44 -2.78
N ARG A 2 -37.86 -58.34 -3.40
CA ARG A 2 -36.87 -58.25 -4.48
C ARG A 2 -36.45 -56.78 -4.63
N TYR A 3 -35.15 -56.49 -4.49
CA TYR A 3 -34.58 -55.18 -4.82
C TYR A 3 -34.57 -55.02 -6.35
N SER A 4 -35.18 -53.94 -6.86
CA SER A 4 -35.18 -53.59 -8.29
C SER A 4 -33.90 -52.80 -8.61
N ALA A 5 -32.99 -53.45 -9.32
CA ALA A 5 -31.77 -52.89 -9.86
C ALA A 5 -32.09 -51.95 -11.03
N SER A 6 -32.23 -50.66 -10.77
CA SER A 6 -32.37 -49.64 -11.83
C SER A 6 -32.23 -48.20 -11.31
N LYS A 7 -31.26 -47.93 -10.43
CA LYS A 7 -30.84 -46.55 -10.10
C LYS A 7 -29.33 -46.40 -10.01
N LEU A 8 -28.61 -47.07 -10.90
CA LEU A 8 -27.16 -47.01 -11.00
C LEU A 8 -26.68 -46.39 -12.32
N ILE A 9 -27.46 -45.48 -12.91
CA ILE A 9 -27.06 -44.68 -14.08
C ILE A 9 -27.74 -43.31 -13.96
N LEU A 10 -27.48 -42.56 -12.89
CA LEU A 10 -27.97 -41.17 -12.79
C LEU A 10 -27.16 -40.32 -11.79
N VAL A 11 -25.93 -40.73 -11.49
CA VAL A 11 -24.99 -39.96 -10.64
C VAL A 11 -23.75 -39.49 -11.42
N PHE A 12 -23.51 -40.03 -12.63
CA PHE A 12 -22.33 -39.69 -13.42
C PHE A 12 -22.50 -38.47 -14.34
N GLY A 13 -23.73 -38.03 -14.62
CA GLY A 13 -24.02 -36.89 -15.51
C GLY A 13 -24.00 -35.52 -14.82
N MET A 14 -24.04 -35.47 -13.47
CA MET A 14 -24.22 -34.24 -12.70
C MET A 14 -22.95 -33.81 -11.92
N VAL A 15 -21.79 -34.37 -12.26
CA VAL A 15 -20.48 -33.94 -11.75
C VAL A 15 -19.71 -33.12 -12.81
N LEU A 16 -20.07 -33.25 -14.10
CA LEU A 16 -19.35 -32.59 -15.20
C LEU A 16 -19.81 -31.15 -15.48
N ILE A 17 -20.90 -30.67 -14.86
CA ILE A 17 -21.39 -29.29 -15.04
C ILE A 17 -20.83 -28.33 -13.97
N TRP A 18 -20.28 -28.84 -12.86
CA TRP A 18 -19.60 -28.00 -11.85
C TRP A 18 -18.15 -27.65 -12.19
N ALA A 19 -17.52 -28.37 -13.13
CA ALA A 19 -16.12 -28.15 -13.48
C ALA A 19 -15.90 -26.96 -14.44
N ALA A 20 -16.94 -26.42 -15.06
CA ALA A 20 -16.82 -25.43 -16.15
C ALA A 20 -16.88 -23.96 -15.71
N LEU A 21 -17.12 -23.66 -14.42
CA LEU A 21 -17.24 -22.29 -13.91
C LEU A 21 -16.00 -21.77 -13.16
N LEU A 22 -14.91 -22.54 -13.09
CA LEU A 22 -13.69 -22.14 -12.38
C LEU A 22 -12.56 -21.65 -13.29
N THR A 23 -12.75 -21.59 -14.61
CA THR A 23 -11.67 -21.31 -15.57
C THR A 23 -11.87 -20.00 -16.34
N ALA A 24 -12.08 -18.86 -15.68
CA ALA A 24 -11.95 -17.55 -16.35
C ALA A 24 -11.92 -16.35 -15.37
N GLN A 25 -11.06 -16.36 -14.35
CA GLN A 25 -10.58 -15.10 -13.79
C GLN A 25 -9.11 -14.94 -14.16
N LYS A 26 -8.86 -14.46 -15.38
CA LYS A 26 -7.55 -13.93 -15.74
C LYS A 26 -7.29 -12.75 -14.81
N PRO A 27 -6.24 -12.75 -13.97
CA PRO A 27 -5.87 -11.54 -13.25
C PRO A 27 -5.54 -10.49 -14.31
N LYS A 28 -6.31 -9.38 -14.32
CA LYS A 28 -5.96 -8.19 -15.10
C LYS A 28 -4.64 -7.68 -14.55
N LYS A 29 -3.54 -8.10 -15.17
CA LYS A 29 -2.23 -7.48 -14.98
C LYS A 29 -2.39 -6.08 -15.58
N ASN A 30 -2.54 -5.08 -14.73
CA ASN A 30 -2.50 -3.68 -15.13
C ASN A 30 -1.09 -3.39 -15.62
N GLU A 31 -0.84 -3.73 -16.87
CA GLU A 31 0.31 -3.28 -17.65
C GLU A 31 0.06 -1.78 -17.90
N ASP A 32 1.04 -0.94 -17.57
CA ASP A 32 1.16 0.49 -17.93
C ASP A 32 0.76 1.58 -16.92
N GLU A 33 0.64 1.30 -15.62
CA GLU A 33 0.84 2.37 -14.63
C GLU A 33 2.28 2.34 -14.14
N ALA A 34 3.10 3.28 -14.60
CA ALA A 34 4.45 3.47 -14.07
C ALA A 34 4.34 3.79 -12.57
N THR A 35 4.73 2.81 -11.74
CA THR A 35 4.72 2.96 -10.29
C THR A 35 6.14 3.11 -9.72
N ARG A 36 6.23 3.80 -8.59
CA ARG A 36 7.44 3.95 -7.77
C ARG A 36 7.15 3.64 -6.31
N THR A 37 8.23 3.48 -5.56
CA THR A 37 8.22 3.33 -4.11
C THR A 37 8.82 4.57 -3.46
N LEU A 38 8.15 5.09 -2.42
CA LEU A 38 8.75 6.05 -1.50
C LEU A 38 9.18 5.30 -0.25
N GLN A 39 10.38 5.58 0.25
CA GLN A 39 10.87 5.05 1.53
C GLN A 39 11.67 6.10 2.28
N GLY A 40 11.97 5.84 3.54
CA GLY A 40 12.86 6.69 4.31
C GLY A 40 12.91 6.32 5.78
N LEU A 41 13.60 7.17 6.52
CA LEU A 41 13.77 7.08 7.96
C LEU A 41 13.06 8.26 8.64
N VAL A 42 12.40 7.99 9.77
CA VAL A 42 11.93 9.02 10.69
C VAL A 42 12.88 9.10 11.88
N THR A 43 13.40 10.29 12.15
CA THR A 43 14.27 10.56 13.29
C THR A 43 13.76 11.69 14.18
N ASP A 44 14.22 11.73 15.42
CA ASP A 44 13.97 12.84 16.35
C ASP A 44 14.99 13.99 16.18
N ALA A 45 14.89 15.00 17.06
CA ALA A 45 15.81 16.13 17.10
C ALA A 45 17.29 15.72 17.27
N ALA A 46 17.54 14.60 17.97
CA ALA A 46 18.85 14.02 18.27
C ALA A 46 19.30 12.97 17.24
N GLU A 47 18.64 12.91 16.08
CA GLU A 47 18.92 11.98 14.98
C GLU A 47 18.71 10.49 15.34
N LYS A 48 17.95 10.20 16.39
CA LYS A 48 17.61 8.82 16.75
C LYS A 48 16.39 8.35 15.96
N PRO A 49 16.38 7.10 15.48
CA PRO A 49 15.22 6.55 14.81
C PRO A 49 14.01 6.51 15.74
N VAL A 50 12.82 6.77 15.19
CA VAL A 50 11.57 6.81 15.96
C VAL A 50 10.66 5.68 15.49
N GLN A 51 10.40 4.71 16.37
CA GLN A 51 9.43 3.64 16.17
C GLN A 51 7.98 4.15 16.34
N ASP A 52 7.03 3.51 15.66
CA ASP A 52 5.58 3.75 15.76
C ASP A 52 5.12 5.17 15.39
N ALA A 53 5.99 5.96 14.74
CA ALA A 53 5.63 7.26 14.22
C ALA A 53 4.64 7.09 13.06
N VAL A 54 3.61 7.93 13.04
CA VAL A 54 2.60 7.91 11.98
C VAL A 54 3.12 8.74 10.81
N VAL A 55 3.48 8.07 9.72
CA VAL A 55 3.82 8.72 8.44
C VAL A 55 2.58 8.79 7.59
N GLN A 56 2.22 9.99 7.16
CA GLN A 56 1.09 10.26 6.29
C GLN A 56 1.59 10.65 4.90
N LEU A 57 1.08 9.96 3.88
CA LEU A 57 1.27 10.28 2.48
C LEU A 57 -0.05 10.74 1.88
N LYS A 58 -0.10 11.99 1.41
CA LYS A 58 -1.23 12.57 0.70
C LYS A 58 -0.96 12.58 -0.80
N ASP A 59 -1.83 11.95 -1.57
CA ASP A 59 -1.90 12.09 -3.02
C ASP A 59 -2.50 13.47 -3.36
N LEU A 60 -1.78 14.32 -4.10
CA LEU A 60 -2.25 15.67 -4.42
C LEU A 60 -3.27 15.73 -5.57
N ARG A 61 -3.42 14.63 -6.32
CA ARG A 61 -4.46 14.51 -7.36
C ARG A 61 -5.78 14.02 -6.77
N THR A 62 -5.76 12.99 -5.94
CA THR A 62 -6.98 12.35 -5.40
C THR A 62 -7.32 12.82 -3.98
N LEU A 63 -6.40 13.50 -3.31
CA LEU A 63 -6.49 13.88 -1.90
C LEU A 63 -6.56 12.69 -0.92
N GLN A 64 -6.39 11.47 -1.41
CA GLN A 64 -6.35 10.28 -0.57
C GLN A 64 -5.12 10.33 0.36
N ILE A 65 -5.34 10.01 1.63
CA ILE A 65 -4.27 9.89 2.63
C ILE A 65 -4.05 8.41 2.95
N ARG A 66 -2.81 7.97 2.84
CA ARG A 66 -2.34 6.66 3.31
C ARG A 66 -1.45 6.87 4.54
N SER A 67 -1.54 5.96 5.50
CA SER A 67 -0.72 6.01 6.71
C SER A 67 0.16 4.77 6.84
N TYR A 68 1.34 4.96 7.43
CA TYR A 68 2.29 3.91 7.74
C TYR A 68 2.85 4.15 9.16
N LEU A 69 2.99 3.09 9.95
CA LEU A 69 3.67 3.15 11.25
C LEU A 69 5.12 2.75 11.05
N THR A 70 6.06 3.58 11.48
CA THR A 70 7.49 3.27 11.37
C THR A 70 7.85 2.03 12.17
N LYS A 71 8.81 1.26 11.66
CA LYS A 71 9.36 0.09 12.35
C LYS A 71 10.30 0.49 13.48
N GLU A 72 10.83 -0.49 14.21
CA GLU A 72 11.81 -0.30 15.30
C GLU A 72 13.06 0.50 14.85
N ASP A 73 13.50 0.29 13.62
CA ASP A 73 14.61 1.02 13.01
C ASP A 73 14.22 2.41 12.47
N GLY A 74 12.98 2.87 12.71
CA GLY A 74 12.43 4.14 12.24
C GLY A 74 12.05 4.16 10.76
N THR A 75 12.15 3.04 10.05
CA THR A 75 11.91 3.02 8.60
C THR A 75 10.43 3.00 8.22
N TYR A 76 10.13 3.60 7.07
CA TYR A 76 8.81 3.55 6.45
C TYR A 76 8.90 3.35 4.94
N HIS A 77 7.83 2.84 4.33
CA HIS A 77 7.71 2.81 2.87
C HIS A 77 6.26 2.83 2.38
N PHE A 78 6.07 3.37 1.16
CA PHE A 78 4.83 3.34 0.40
C PHE A 78 5.14 2.83 -1.01
N ALA A 79 4.63 1.65 -1.34
CA ALA A 79 4.73 1.07 -2.68
C ALA A 79 3.49 1.40 -3.53
N GLY A 80 3.64 1.23 -4.85
CA GLY A 80 2.56 1.38 -5.82
C GLY A 80 2.13 2.83 -6.03
N LEU A 81 3.05 3.79 -5.85
CA LEU A 81 2.76 5.21 -6.09
C LEU A 81 2.87 5.50 -7.58
N LYS A 82 1.88 6.15 -8.17
CA LYS A 82 1.94 6.56 -9.58
C LYS A 82 3.03 7.62 -9.78
N THR A 83 3.83 7.49 -10.83
CA THR A 83 4.93 8.44 -11.12
C THR A 83 4.43 9.77 -11.70
N ASP A 84 3.20 9.81 -12.19
CA ASP A 84 2.53 10.99 -12.77
C ASP A 84 1.88 11.92 -11.73
N THR A 85 2.06 11.64 -10.44
CA THR A 85 1.38 12.35 -9.34
C THR A 85 2.39 12.89 -8.32
N ASP A 86 2.17 14.13 -7.87
CA ASP A 86 2.87 14.71 -6.73
C ASP A 86 2.27 14.18 -5.42
N TYR A 87 3.12 13.87 -4.45
CA TYR A 87 2.70 13.45 -3.12
C TYR A 87 3.31 14.34 -2.05
N GLN A 88 2.55 14.60 -0.99
CA GLN A 88 3.07 15.20 0.23
C GLN A 88 3.23 14.13 1.31
N VAL A 89 4.38 14.14 1.97
CA VAL A 89 4.69 13.23 3.07
C VAL A 89 5.07 14.02 4.32
N LYS A 90 4.55 13.58 5.47
CA LYS A 90 4.91 14.10 6.79
C LYS A 90 4.81 12.99 7.83
N ALA A 91 5.55 13.12 8.92
CA ALA A 91 5.50 12.22 10.06
C ALA A 91 5.00 12.97 11.30
N ALA A 92 4.35 12.27 12.21
CA ALA A 92 3.97 12.78 13.53
C ALA A 92 4.06 11.69 14.60
N MET A 93 4.38 12.11 15.82
CA MET A 93 4.36 11.29 17.02
C MET A 93 4.01 12.17 18.22
N GLY A 94 2.85 11.94 18.84
CA GLY A 94 2.35 12.81 19.91
C GLY A 94 2.29 14.27 19.45
N ASP A 95 2.95 15.16 20.19
CA ASP A 95 3.04 16.60 19.90
C ASP A 95 4.16 16.99 18.92
N LEU A 96 4.95 16.01 18.46
CA LEU A 96 6.04 16.21 17.50
C LEU A 96 5.55 15.93 16.08
N ALA A 97 6.03 16.74 15.13
CA ALA A 97 5.73 16.58 13.72
C ALA A 97 6.94 16.93 12.86
N SER A 98 7.05 16.31 11.70
CA SER A 98 7.99 16.75 10.69
C SER A 98 7.41 17.90 9.87
N GLY A 99 8.31 18.65 9.23
CA GLY A 99 7.93 19.44 8.07
C GLY A 99 7.29 18.57 6.98
N THR A 100 6.45 19.16 6.15
CA THR A 100 5.88 18.49 4.97
C THR A 100 6.92 18.50 3.84
N LYS A 101 7.17 17.33 3.25
CA LYS A 101 8.04 17.19 2.07
C LYS A 101 7.23 16.74 0.87
N THR A 102 7.68 17.12 -0.33
CA THR A 102 7.01 16.78 -1.57
C THR A 102 7.83 15.78 -2.37
N LEU A 103 7.20 14.68 -2.78
CA LEU A 103 7.71 13.78 -3.80
C LEU A 103 7.12 14.22 -5.14
N SER A 104 7.92 14.90 -5.96
CA SER A 104 7.46 15.50 -7.20
C SER A 104 7.36 14.48 -8.35
N VAL A 105 6.50 14.72 -9.33
CA VAL A 105 6.44 14.03 -10.63
C VAL A 105 7.74 14.11 -11.41
N PHE A 106 8.54 15.17 -11.20
CA PHE A 106 9.84 15.33 -11.87
C PHE A 106 10.94 14.45 -11.25
N ASP A 107 10.67 13.81 -10.10
CA ASP A 107 11.58 12.83 -9.51
C ASP A 107 11.46 11.49 -10.24
N SER A 108 12.47 11.18 -11.05
CA SER A 108 12.53 9.98 -11.89
C SER A 108 12.94 8.70 -11.14
N ARG A 109 13.22 8.78 -9.83
CA ARG A 109 13.67 7.62 -9.05
C ARG A 109 12.52 6.61 -8.88
N LYS A 110 12.77 5.35 -9.26
CA LYS A 110 11.86 4.22 -8.99
C LYS A 110 11.71 3.94 -7.50
N ILE A 111 12.77 4.18 -6.73
CA ILE A 111 12.78 4.13 -5.27
C ILE A 111 13.27 5.49 -4.81
N ALA A 112 12.34 6.35 -4.39
CA ALA A 112 12.65 7.66 -3.84
C ALA A 112 12.89 7.53 -2.33
N THR A 113 13.93 8.20 -1.83
CA THR A 113 14.23 8.23 -0.39
C THR A 113 13.98 9.63 0.16
N ILE A 114 13.11 9.74 1.16
CA ILE A 114 12.82 11.00 1.89
C ILE A 114 12.88 10.73 3.39
N ASN A 115 13.88 11.28 4.06
CA ASN A 115 13.95 11.20 5.52
C ASN A 115 13.16 12.34 6.17
N LEU A 116 12.54 12.07 7.30
CA LEU A 116 11.69 13.01 8.04
C LEU A 116 12.26 13.18 9.43
N LYS A 117 12.42 14.43 9.86
CA LYS A 117 12.87 14.77 11.20
C LYS A 117 11.68 15.31 11.98
N LEU A 118 11.36 14.69 13.10
CA LEU A 118 10.35 15.15 14.04
C LEU A 118 10.94 16.29 14.87
N ASP A 119 10.22 17.40 14.86
CA ASP A 119 10.53 18.55 15.70
C ASP A 119 9.24 19.04 16.38
N LYS A 120 9.36 20.05 17.24
CA LYS A 120 8.17 20.68 17.81
C LYS A 120 7.33 21.22 16.66
N LYS A 121 6.05 20.84 16.64
CA LYS A 121 5.12 21.28 15.60
C LYS A 121 5.10 22.82 15.59
N GLU A 122 5.70 23.43 14.57
CA GLU A 122 5.42 24.83 14.26
C GLU A 122 3.95 24.89 13.82
N SER A 123 3.07 25.35 14.71
CA SER A 123 1.77 25.85 14.29
C SER A 123 2.06 27.08 13.43
N ARG A 124 1.83 26.97 12.13
CA ARG A 124 1.55 28.17 11.36
C ARG A 124 0.17 28.62 11.82
N ASP A 125 0.18 29.55 12.77
CA ASP A 125 -1.00 30.29 13.25
C ASP A 125 -1.63 31.11 12.10
#